data_AF-A0A936EEC5-F1
#
_entry.id   AF-A0A936EEC5-F1
#
_cell.length_a   1.000
_cell.length_b   1.000
_cell.length_c   1.000
_cell.angle_alpha   90.00
_cell.angle_beta   90.00
_cell.angle_gamma   90.00
#
_symmetry.space_group_name_H-M   'P 1'
#
loop_
_entity.id
_entity.type
_entity.pdbx_description
1 polymer ?
#
loop_
_entity_poly.entity_id
_entity_poly.type
_entity_poly.pdbx_seq_one_letter_code
_entity_poly.pdbx_strand_id
1 'polypeptide(L)'
;MASSPSAYRPVFSATAVALFVSLPRRRQRRLWDRAHELAADPFLVADFTNNDTDSRAISHLLLDDFLLDDWVDHAAKTAKIVGIDDAS
;
A
#
# COMPACT_ATOMS: atom_id res chain seq x y z
N MET A 1 12.89 -11.62 -26.01
CA MET A 1 11.79 -10.98 -25.25
C MET A 1 12.43 -10.15 -24.15
N ALA A 2 12.28 -8.83 -24.18
CA ALA A 2 12.76 -7.97 -23.12
C ALA A 2 11.97 -8.29 -21.84
N SER A 3 12.67 -8.68 -20.78
CA SER A 3 12.06 -8.82 -19.46
C SER A 3 11.64 -7.42 -19.02
N SER A 4 10.33 -7.15 -18.92
CA SER A 4 9.86 -5.91 -18.29
C SER A 4 10.55 -5.79 -16.92
N PRO A 5 11.10 -4.63 -16.53
CA PRO A 5 11.64 -4.47 -15.19
C PRO A 5 10.52 -4.88 -14.23
N SER A 6 10.77 -5.90 -13.40
CA SER A 6 9.69 -6.48 -12.59
C SER A 6 9.16 -5.38 -11.66
N ALA A 7 7.99 -4.84 -11.99
CA ALA A 7 7.32 -3.82 -11.19
C ALA A 7 7.09 -4.36 -9.78
N TYR A 8 7.09 -3.48 -8.78
CA TYR A 8 6.71 -3.91 -7.44
C TYR A 8 5.24 -4.35 -7.49
N ARG A 9 4.87 -5.26 -6.60
CA ARG A 9 3.46 -5.67 -6.43
C ARG A 9 2.93 -5.24 -5.06
N PRO A 10 1.68 -4.77 -4.97
CA PRO A 10 1.06 -4.55 -3.68
C PRO A 10 0.77 -5.90 -3.00
N VAL A 11 1.01 -5.96 -1.69
CA VAL A 11 0.67 -7.11 -0.84
C VAL A 11 0.01 -6.59 0.42
N PHE A 12 -1.19 -7.09 0.71
CA PHE A 12 -1.99 -6.64 1.85
C PHE A 12 -1.80 -7.55 3.06
N SER A 13 -1.73 -6.96 4.25
CA SER A 13 -1.84 -7.69 5.51
C SER A 13 -3.26 -8.27 5.69
N ALA A 14 -3.42 -9.22 6.61
CA ALA A 14 -4.74 -9.77 6.94
C ALA A 14 -5.72 -8.68 7.40
N THR A 15 -5.25 -7.72 8.21
CA THR A 15 -6.06 -6.58 8.69
C THR A 15 -6.50 -5.68 7.54
N ALA A 16 -5.57 -5.35 6.63
CA ALA A 16 -5.86 -4.54 5.45
C ALA A 16 -6.86 -5.23 4.51
N VAL A 17 -6.74 -6.56 4.31
CA VAL A 17 -7.71 -7.36 3.55
C VAL A 17 -9.09 -7.31 4.19
N ALA A 18 -9.19 -7.40 5.52
CA ALA A 18 -10.48 -7.37 6.22
C ALA A 18 -11.25 -6.07 5.97
N LEU A 19 -10.59 -4.91 6.04
CA LEU A 19 -11.21 -3.65 5.66
C LEU A 19 -11.56 -3.65 4.17
N PHE A 20 -10.61 -3.99 3.30
CA PHE A 20 -10.80 -4.01 1.85
C PHE A 20 -12.08 -4.77 1.44
N VAL A 21 -12.28 -5.99 1.94
CA VAL A 21 -13.44 -6.81 1.55
C VAL A 21 -14.77 -6.28 2.12
N SER A 22 -14.72 -5.49 3.20
CA SER A 22 -15.91 -4.88 3.80
C SER A 22 -16.44 -3.67 3.03
N LEU A 23 -15.59 -3.04 2.21
CA LEU A 23 -15.95 -1.85 1.44
C LEU A 23 -16.95 -2.16 0.31
N PRO A 24 -17.81 -1.21 -0.09
CA PRO A 24 -18.59 -1.32 -1.32
C PRO A 24 -17.69 -1.53 -2.55
N ARG A 25 -18.15 -2.29 -3.55
CA ARG A 25 -17.37 -2.64 -4.76
C ARG A 25 -16.67 -1.46 -5.44
N ARG A 26 -17.31 -0.30 -5.48
CA ARG A 26 -16.73 0.93 -6.06
C ARG A 26 -15.51 1.41 -5.26
N ARG A 27 -15.58 1.34 -3.93
CA ARG A 27 -14.49 1.72 -3.02
C ARG A 27 -13.37 0.68 -3.03
N GLN A 28 -13.70 -0.61 -3.08
CA GLN A 28 -12.71 -1.68 -3.31
C GLN A 28 -11.86 -1.41 -4.54
N ARG A 29 -12.50 -1.07 -5.67
CA ARG A 29 -11.78 -0.78 -6.91
C ARG A 29 -10.85 0.42 -6.78
N ARG A 30 -11.31 1.52 -6.18
CA ARG A 30 -10.45 2.69 -5.94
C ARG A 30 -9.23 2.33 -5.09
N LEU A 31 -9.45 1.65 -3.97
CA LEU A 31 -8.37 1.22 -3.09
C LEU A 31 -7.38 0.27 -3.79
N TRP A 32 -7.90 -0.64 -4.62
CA TRP A 32 -7.08 -1.53 -5.46
C TRP A 32 -6.21 -0.74 -6.46
N ASP A 33 -6.79 0.25 -7.12
CA ASP A 33 -6.09 1.09 -8.09
C ASP A 33 -4.99 1.91 -7.37
N ARG A 34 -5.28 2.52 -6.22
CA ARG A 34 -4.30 3.26 -5.40
C ARG A 34 -3.14 2.38 -4.91
N ALA A 35 -3.43 1.16 -4.47
CA ALA A 35 -2.39 0.20 -4.08
C ALA A 35 -1.46 -0.16 -5.25
N HIS A 36 -1.99 -0.23 -6.48
CA HIS A 36 -1.18 -0.49 -7.66
C HIS A 36 -0.37 0.73 -8.11
N GLU A 37 -0.92 1.94 -7.98
CA GLU A 37 -0.18 3.18 -8.20
C GLU A 37 1.01 3.30 -7.24
N LEU A 38 0.79 3.02 -5.95
CA LEU A 38 1.85 2.98 -4.94
C LEU A 38 2.95 1.96 -5.30
N ALA A 39 2.56 0.77 -5.76
CA ALA A 39 3.53 -0.23 -6.20
C ALA A 39 4.22 0.15 -7.52
N ALA A 40 3.61 0.98 -8.36
CA ALA A 40 4.25 1.46 -9.58
C ALA A 40 5.32 2.53 -9.28
N ASP A 41 5.16 3.29 -8.18
CA ASP A 41 6.12 4.29 -7.72
C ASP A 41 6.50 4.09 -6.23
N PRO A 42 7.37 3.11 -5.92
CA PRO A 42 7.74 2.75 -4.55
C PRO A 42 8.64 3.79 -3.85
N PHE A 43 8.97 4.90 -4.51
CA PHE A 43 9.76 6.00 -3.95
C PHE A 43 8.91 7.24 -3.68
N LEU A 44 7.59 7.10 -3.72
CA LEU A 44 6.66 8.15 -3.35
C LEU A 44 7.00 8.70 -1.95
N VAL A 45 7.01 10.02 -1.84
CA VAL A 45 7.26 10.71 -0.56
C VAL A 45 6.03 10.56 0.32
N ALA A 46 6.21 9.94 1.49
CA ALA A 46 5.16 9.77 2.49
C ALA A 46 4.73 11.11 3.11
N ASP A 47 3.48 11.21 3.56
CA ASP A 47 3.01 12.38 4.33
C ASP A 47 3.74 12.46 5.68
N PHE A 48 3.95 11.30 6.30
CA PHE A 48 4.88 11.13 7.42
C PHE A 48 5.36 9.68 7.51
N THR A 49 6.43 9.46 8.27
CA THR A 49 6.99 8.14 8.52
C THR A 49 7.13 7.88 10.01
N ASN A 50 6.95 6.63 10.42
CA ASN A 50 7.33 6.16 11.75
C ASN A 50 8.01 4.80 11.64
N ASN A 51 8.48 4.25 12.77
CA ASN A 51 9.01 2.89 12.81
C ASN A 51 8.01 1.97 13.50
N ASP A 52 7.77 0.79 12.90
CA ASP A 52 7.02 -0.28 13.57
C ASP A 52 7.85 -0.93 14.69
N THR A 53 7.26 -1.90 15.37
CA THR A 53 7.92 -2.67 16.45
C THR A 53 9.15 -3.46 15.97
N ASP A 54 9.24 -3.75 14.68
CA ASP A 54 10.36 -4.45 14.04
C ASP A 54 11.40 -3.44 13.47
N SER A 55 11.28 -2.15 13.80
CA SER A 55 12.11 -1.06 13.27
C SER A 55 12.03 -0.89 11.74
N ARG A 56 10.95 -1.34 11.10
CA ARG A 56 10.67 -1.02 9.70
C ARG A 56 10.12 0.39 9.62
N ALA A 57 10.63 1.18 8.70
CA ALA A 57 10.06 2.48 8.37
C ALA A 57 8.71 2.27 7.67
N ILE A 58 7.63 2.64 8.36
CA ILE A 58 6.28 2.68 7.82
C ILE A 58 6.03 4.08 7.28
N SER A 59 5.66 4.12 6.01
CA SER A 59 5.12 5.28 5.31
C SER A 59 3.62 5.37 5.57
N HIS A 60 3.15 6.58 5.81
CA HIS A 60 1.73 6.89 5.92
C HIS A 60 1.33 7.81 4.78
N LEU A 61 0.33 7.41 4.00
CA LEU A 61 -0.10 8.08 2.78
C LEU A 61 -1.62 8.26 2.77
N LEU A 62 -2.07 9.51 2.73
CA LEU A 62 -3.46 9.85 2.50
C LEU A 62 -3.76 9.90 1.00
N LEU A 63 -4.48 8.89 0.50
CA LEU A 63 -4.88 8.77 -0.90
C LEU A 63 -6.41 8.76 -1.01
N ASP A 64 -6.97 9.84 -1.56
CA ASP A 64 -8.41 10.11 -1.58
C ASP A 64 -8.99 10.06 -0.14
N ASP A 65 -9.84 9.07 0.13
CA ASP A 65 -10.54 8.86 1.41
C ASP A 65 -9.91 7.71 2.21
N PHE A 66 -8.66 7.33 1.94
CA PHE A 66 -7.96 6.24 2.61
C PHE A 66 -6.61 6.69 3.15
N LEU A 67 -6.33 6.37 4.40
CA LEU A 67 -4.98 6.41 4.95
C LEU A 67 -4.37 5.01 4.77
N LEU A 68 -3.27 4.92 4.02
CA LEU A 68 -2.53 3.70 3.83
C LEU A 68 -1.26 3.74 4.67
N ASP A 69 -1.03 2.65 5.40
CA ASP A 69 0.23 2.38 6.07
C ASP A 69 0.99 1.35 5.25
N ASP A 70 2.17 1.70 4.76
CA ASP A 70 2.95 0.84 3.89
C ASP A 70 4.44 0.83 4.18
N TRP A 71 5.12 -0.21 3.71
CA TRP A 71 6.57 -0.21 3.60
C TRP A 71 7.02 -1.01 2.38
N VAL A 72 8.20 -0.72 1.87
CA VAL A 72 8.71 -1.34 0.65
C VAL A 72 9.74 -2.42 0.96
N ASP A 73 9.45 -3.65 0.54
CA ASP A 73 10.44 -4.73 0.50
C ASP A 73 11.13 -4.72 -0.86
N HIS A 74 12.31 -4.09 -0.91
CA HIS A 74 13.11 -4.00 -2.13
C HIS A 74 13.64 -5.36 -2.61
N ALA A 75 13.89 -6.30 -1.69
CA ALA A 75 14.39 -7.63 -2.05
C ALA A 75 13.30 -8.48 -2.70
N ALA A 76 12.07 -8.43 -2.16
CA ALA A 76 10.92 -9.14 -2.71
C ALA A 76 10.20 -8.37 -3.83
N LYS A 77 10.55 -7.09 -4.04
CA LYS A 77 9.86 -6.13 -4.91
C LYS A 77 8.36 -6.07 -4.62
N THR A 78 8.04 -5.76 -3.36
CA THR A 78 6.64 -5.61 -2.92
C THR A 78 6.44 -4.33 -2.13
N ALA A 79 5.34 -3.64 -2.39
CA ALA A 79 4.80 -2.62 -1.48
C ALA A 79 3.85 -3.33 -0.49
N LYS A 80 4.19 -3.33 0.79
CA LYS A 80 3.48 -4.05 1.85
C LYS A 80 2.49 -3.10 2.49
N ILE A 81 1.21 -3.23 2.18
CA ILE A 81 0.14 -2.45 2.78
C ILE A 81 -0.24 -3.15 4.09
N VAL A 82 0.20 -2.59 5.20
CA VAL A 82 0.05 -3.17 6.53
C VAL A 82 -1.18 -2.67 7.27
N GLY A 83 -1.62 -1.45 6.97
CA GLY A 83 -2.78 -0.79 7.55
C GLY A 83 -3.55 -0.02 6.50
N ILE A 84 -4.87 0.08 6.70
CA ILE A 84 -5.77 0.89 5.90
C ILE A 84 -6.81 1.44 6.87
N ASP A 85 -6.97 2.76 6.89
CA ASP A 85 -8.08 3.42 7.58
C ASP A 85 -8.98 4.14 6.58
N ASP A 86 -10.28 4.12 6.87
CA ASP A 86 -11.29 4.86 6.13
C ASP A 86 -11.39 6.28 6.69
N ALA A 87 -11.07 7.28 5.88
CA ALA A 87 -11.07 8.69 6.25
C ALA A 87 -12.30 9.46 5.76
N SER A 88 -13.32 8.76 5.20
CA SER A 88 -14.58 9.36 4.70
C SER A 88 -15.63 9.64 5.76
#